data_AF-A0A7J8AEY2-F1
#
_entry.id   AF-A0A7J8AEY2-F1
#
_cell.length_a   1.000
_cell.length_b   1.000
_cell.length_c   1.000
_cell.angle_alpha   90.00
_cell.angle_beta   90.00
_cell.angle_gamma   90.00
#
_symmetry.space_group_name_H-M   'P 1'
#
loop_
_entity.id
_entity.type
_entity.pdbx_description
1 polymer ?
#
loop_
_entity_poly.entity_id
_entity_poly.type
_entity_poly.pdbx_seq_one_letter_code
_entity_poly.pdbx_strand_id
1 'polypeptide(L)'
;MPAALGLVSRPYSTSQTFAEVLRLPKTQLTKLVFPLQELQRHLLPESRPVLHLKTFDPSLEDIARAESFFTATTRNRIEYLSSAEHLDHAPGLLRPEVCFIGRSNVGKSSLIKALFSLAPEVEVRISKKPFDENIFVSG
;
A
#
# COMPACT_ATOMS: atom_id res chain seq x y z
N MET A 1 -26.64 20.67 -13.40
CA MET A 1 -26.78 19.23 -13.76
C MET A 1 -26.61 19.14 -15.26
N PRO A 2 -25.64 18.40 -15.82
CA PRO A 2 -25.47 16.94 -15.70
C PRO A 2 -23.96 16.56 -15.58
N ALA A 3 -23.43 15.34 -15.58
CA ALA A 3 -23.90 13.98 -15.80
C ALA A 3 -23.06 13.06 -14.88
N ALA A 4 -23.71 12.17 -14.15
CA ALA A 4 -23.03 11.08 -13.45
C ALA A 4 -22.53 10.08 -14.50
N LEU A 5 -21.25 10.16 -14.86
CA LEU A 5 -20.58 9.10 -15.60
C LEU A 5 -20.43 7.92 -14.64
N GLY A 6 -21.36 6.98 -14.76
CA GLY A 6 -21.24 5.67 -14.14
C GLY A 6 -19.91 5.06 -14.55
N LEU A 7 -19.02 4.90 -13.57
CA LEU A 7 -17.82 4.09 -13.71
C LEU A 7 -18.27 2.67 -14.07
N VAL A 8 -18.21 2.36 -15.36
CA VAL A 8 -18.35 1.00 -15.87
C VAL A 8 -17.21 0.21 -15.22
N SER A 9 -17.56 -0.64 -14.26
CA SER A 9 -16.65 -1.60 -13.64
C SER A 9 -16.01 -2.43 -14.75
N ARG A 10 -14.75 -2.12 -15.04
CA ARG A 10 -13.92 -2.94 -15.91
C ARG A 10 -13.63 -4.21 -15.11
N PRO A 11 -13.82 -5.43 -15.66
CA PRO A 11 -13.47 -6.64 -14.93
C PRO A 11 -11.98 -6.58 -14.62
N TYR A 12 -11.65 -6.36 -13.36
CA TYR A 12 -10.28 -6.40 -12.88
C TYR A 12 -9.82 -7.86 -13.01
N SER A 13 -8.93 -8.11 -13.97
CA SER A 13 -8.28 -9.41 -14.09
C SER A 13 -7.40 -9.58 -12.86
N THR A 14 -7.80 -10.44 -11.92
CA THR A 14 -6.96 -10.86 -10.81
C THR A 14 -5.62 -11.35 -11.35
N SER A 15 -4.50 -10.94 -10.75
CA SER A 15 -3.20 -11.51 -11.13
C SER A 15 -3.20 -13.02 -10.94
N GLN A 16 -2.40 -13.71 -11.75
CA GLN A 16 -2.27 -15.17 -11.65
C GLN A 16 -1.84 -15.59 -10.24
N THR A 17 -0.95 -14.82 -9.62
CA THR A 17 -0.50 -15.03 -8.24
C THR A 17 -1.64 -14.89 -7.24
N PHE A 18 -2.49 -13.85 -7.35
CA PHE A 18 -3.62 -13.72 -6.43
C PHE A 18 -4.65 -14.83 -6.63
N ALA A 19 -4.90 -15.24 -7.88
CA ALA A 19 -5.78 -16.37 -8.18
C ALA A 19 -5.27 -17.70 -7.58
N GLU A 20 -3.96 -17.91 -7.51
CA GLU A 20 -3.36 -19.06 -6.81
C GLU A 20 -3.59 -18.99 -5.29
N VAL A 21 -3.43 -17.81 -4.68
CA VAL A 21 -3.70 -17.59 -3.25
C VAL A 21 -5.15 -17.91 -2.90
N LEU A 22 -6.10 -17.57 -3.77
CA LEU A 22 -7.53 -17.87 -3.57
C LEU A 22 -7.85 -19.37 -3.59
N ARG A 23 -6.97 -20.21 -4.15
CA ARG A 23 -7.12 -21.67 -4.16
C ARG A 23 -6.55 -22.35 -2.91
N LEU A 24 -5.86 -21.61 -2.05
CA LEU A 24 -5.26 -22.15 -0.84
C LEU A 24 -6.33 -22.57 0.19
N PRO A 25 -6.02 -23.50 1.10
CA PRO A 25 -6.88 -23.81 2.23
C PRO A 25 -7.25 -22.56 3.03
N LYS A 26 -8.48 -22.47 3.52
CA LYS A 26 -9.04 -21.28 4.20
C LYS A 26 -8.10 -20.68 5.25
N THR A 27 -7.42 -21.51 6.04
CA THR A 27 -6.48 -21.06 7.07
C THR A 27 -5.24 -20.34 6.50
N GLN A 28 -4.70 -20.81 5.38
CA GLN A 28 -3.57 -20.18 4.70
C GLN A 28 -4.01 -18.93 3.95
N LEU A 29 -5.16 -19.00 3.26
CA LEU A 29 -5.77 -17.87 2.59
C LEU A 29 -6.01 -16.71 3.56
N THR A 30 -6.67 -16.95 4.69
CA THR A 30 -6.95 -15.89 5.68
C THR A 30 -5.66 -15.25 6.20
N LYS A 31 -4.60 -16.04 6.46
CA LYS A 31 -3.32 -15.52 6.92
C LYS A 31 -2.63 -14.61 5.88
N LEU A 32 -2.79 -14.90 4.59
CA LEU A 32 -2.16 -14.14 3.50
C LEU A 32 -3.00 -12.94 3.07
N VAL A 33 -4.31 -13.13 2.91
CA VAL A 33 -5.23 -12.12 2.36
C VAL A 33 -5.75 -11.18 3.44
N PHE A 34 -5.93 -11.68 4.67
CA PHE A 34 -6.48 -10.92 5.79
C PHE A 34 -5.59 -11.00 7.05
N PRO A 35 -4.28 -10.68 6.94
CA PRO A 35 -3.31 -10.87 8.03
C PRO A 35 -3.66 -10.07 9.29
N LEU A 36 -4.35 -8.94 9.13
CA LEU A 36 -4.71 -8.05 10.23
C LEU A 36 -6.02 -8.45 10.95
N GLN A 37 -6.77 -9.43 10.41
CA GLN A 37 -8.02 -9.88 11.00
C GLN A 37 -7.78 -10.52 12.39
N GLU A 38 -6.65 -11.19 12.57
CA GLU A 38 -6.22 -11.71 13.86
C GLU A 38 -5.77 -10.59 14.80
N LEU A 39 -5.00 -9.62 14.29
CA LEU A 39 -4.53 -8.48 15.07
C LEU A 39 -5.69 -7.65 15.63
N GLN A 40 -6.79 -7.51 14.88
CA GLN A 40 -7.98 -6.79 15.32
C GLN A 40 -8.53 -7.30 16.66
N ARG A 41 -8.36 -8.59 16.98
CA ARG A 41 -8.79 -9.15 18.28
C ARG A 41 -7.97 -8.59 19.44
N HIS A 42 -6.73 -8.18 19.18
CA HIS A 42 -5.76 -7.66 20.15
C HIS A 42 -5.71 -6.13 20.19
N LEU A 43 -6.31 -5.43 19.21
CA LEU A 43 -6.48 -3.98 19.26
C LEU A 43 -7.55 -3.65 20.30
N LEU A 44 -7.20 -2.74 21.21
CA LEU A 44 -7.87 -2.44 22.48
C LEU A 44 -9.41 -2.48 22.39
N PRO A 45 -10.08 -3.36 23.17
CA PRO A 45 -11.54 -3.44 23.21
C PRO A 45 -12.25 -2.11 23.47
N GLU A 46 -11.63 -1.26 24.30
CA GLU A 46 -12.16 0.04 24.75
C GLU A 46 -12.21 1.11 23.63
N SER A 47 -11.48 0.94 22.54
CA SER A 47 -11.41 1.91 21.43
C SER A 47 -12.47 1.68 20.34
N ARG A 48 -13.16 0.53 20.40
CA ARG A 48 -14.11 0.09 19.37
C ARG A 48 -15.33 1.01 19.19
N PRO A 49 -15.94 1.59 20.26
CA PRO A 49 -17.09 2.46 20.09
C PRO A 49 -16.72 3.87 19.59
N VAL A 50 -15.50 4.34 19.88
CA VAL A 50 -15.08 5.72 19.61
C VAL A 50 -14.65 5.92 18.15
N LEU A 51 -14.07 4.89 17.53
CA LEU A 51 -13.42 5.03 16.23
C LEU A 51 -14.13 4.35 15.06
N HIS A 52 -15.24 3.61 15.27
CA HIS A 52 -15.88 2.77 14.23
C HIS A 52 -14.85 2.05 13.34
N LEU A 53 -13.75 1.59 13.96
CA LEU A 53 -12.56 1.21 13.23
C LEU A 53 -12.76 -0.19 12.66
N LYS A 54 -13.27 -0.29 11.43
CA LYS A 54 -13.04 -1.48 10.60
C LYS A 54 -11.57 -1.47 10.22
N THR A 55 -10.72 -2.03 11.09
CA THR A 55 -9.26 -1.90 10.98
C THR A 55 -8.73 -2.43 9.65
N PHE A 56 -9.36 -3.47 9.10
CA PHE A 56 -9.03 -4.05 7.80
C PHE A 56 -10.17 -4.97 7.30
N ASP A 57 -11.03 -4.48 6.42
CA ASP A 57 -12.14 -5.24 5.81
C ASP A 57 -12.26 -4.98 4.29
N PRO A 58 -11.17 -5.15 3.51
CA PRO A 58 -11.24 -4.97 2.06
C PRO A 58 -12.00 -6.13 1.40
N SER A 59 -12.76 -5.84 0.35
CA SER A 59 -13.28 -6.87 -0.54
C SER A 59 -12.16 -7.50 -1.38
N LEU A 60 -12.39 -8.68 -1.97
CA LEU A 60 -11.43 -9.27 -2.89
C LEU A 60 -11.17 -8.39 -4.12
N GLU A 61 -12.17 -7.63 -4.56
CA GLU A 61 -12.03 -6.66 -5.64
C GLU A 61 -11.14 -5.48 -5.23
N ASP A 62 -11.26 -5.01 -3.98
CA ASP A 62 -10.37 -3.97 -3.45
C ASP A 62 -8.92 -4.42 -3.44
N ILE A 63 -8.67 -5.68 -3.04
CA ILE A 63 -7.32 -6.26 -3.02
C ILE A 63 -6.78 -6.41 -4.44
N ALA A 64 -7.57 -6.93 -5.39
CA ALA A 64 -7.15 -7.06 -6.78
C ALA A 64 -6.87 -5.69 -7.43
N ARG A 65 -7.69 -4.68 -7.14
CA ARG A 65 -7.48 -3.31 -7.59
C ARG A 65 -6.25 -2.68 -6.95
N ALA A 66 -5.94 -3.02 -5.70
CA ALA A 66 -4.80 -2.45 -4.98
C ALA A 66 -3.46 -2.78 -5.66
N GLU A 67 -3.36 -3.94 -6.30
CA GLU A 67 -2.17 -4.35 -7.07
C GLU A 67 -1.79 -3.33 -8.15
N SER A 68 -2.78 -2.66 -8.76
CA SER A 68 -2.54 -1.66 -9.80
C SER A 68 -1.79 -0.42 -9.30
N PHE A 69 -1.87 -0.08 -8.02
CA PHE A 69 -1.11 1.04 -7.44
C PHE A 69 0.39 0.75 -7.35
N PHE A 70 0.75 -0.52 -7.18
CA PHE A 70 2.13 -0.97 -6.98
C PHE A 70 2.76 -1.58 -8.24
N THR A 71 1.97 -1.73 -9.31
CA THR A 71 2.46 -2.18 -10.61
C THR A 71 2.93 -0.98 -11.43
N ALA A 72 4.20 -0.97 -11.82
CA ALA A 72 4.71 0.06 -12.70
C ALA A 72 4.11 -0.11 -14.10
N THR A 73 3.52 0.96 -14.62
CA THR A 73 3.00 1.02 -15.99
C THR A 73 3.39 2.34 -16.65
N THR A 74 3.16 2.49 -17.95
CA THR A 74 3.39 3.76 -18.65
C THR A 74 2.56 4.92 -18.09
N ARG A 75 1.48 4.64 -17.35
CA ARG A 75 0.59 5.62 -16.70
C ARG A 75 0.64 5.58 -15.17
N ASN A 76 1.48 4.73 -14.60
CA ASN A 76 1.69 4.59 -13.17
C ASN A 76 3.19 4.37 -12.95
N ARG A 77 3.98 5.44 -13.04
CA ARG A 77 5.42 5.35 -12.81
C ARG A 77 5.68 5.48 -11.32
N ILE A 78 6.39 4.49 -10.79
CA ILE A 78 6.89 4.53 -9.42
C ILE A 78 8.35 4.93 -9.53
N GLU A 79 8.71 6.06 -8.95
CA GLU A 79 10.07 6.59 -9.03
C GLU A 79 10.47 7.20 -7.69
N TYR A 80 11.77 7.12 -7.37
CA TYR A 80 12.34 7.88 -6.27
C TYR A 80 12.42 9.35 -6.69
N LEU A 81 11.83 10.25 -5.90
CA LEU A 81 11.87 11.68 -6.20
C LEU A 81 13.00 12.40 -5.46
N SER A 82 12.98 12.34 -4.14
CA SER A 82 13.91 13.09 -3.30
C SER A 82 13.99 12.52 -1.87
N SER A 83 14.94 13.04 -1.11
CA SER A 83 14.99 12.95 0.34
C SER A 83 14.88 14.37 0.90
N ALA A 84 14.16 14.52 2.00
CA ALA A 84 14.02 15.79 2.70
C ALA A 84 14.49 15.64 4.16
N GLU A 85 15.50 16.43 4.55
CA GLU A 85 15.94 16.55 5.95
C GLU A 85 15.12 17.61 6.72
N HIS A 86 14.46 18.51 5.98
CA HIS A 86 13.60 19.58 6.50
C HIS A 86 12.30 19.64 5.71
N LEU A 87 11.21 20.03 6.39
CA LEU A 87 9.87 20.08 5.78
C LEU A 87 9.82 20.99 4.54
N ASP A 88 10.57 22.11 4.56
CA ASP A 88 10.61 23.07 3.45
C ASP A 88 11.27 22.51 2.18
N HIS A 89 11.97 21.38 2.28
CA HIS A 89 12.57 20.67 1.15
C HIS A 89 11.67 19.56 0.58
N ALA A 90 10.53 19.27 1.23
CA ALA A 90 9.58 18.31 0.71
C ALA A 90 8.95 18.83 -0.59
N PRO A 91 8.70 17.96 -1.59
CA PRO A 91 8.09 18.37 -2.84
C PRO A 91 6.63 18.81 -2.60
N GLY A 92 6.26 19.99 -3.08
CA GLY A 92 4.91 20.55 -2.94
C GLY A 92 3.89 19.90 -3.89
N LEU A 93 3.77 18.58 -3.88
CA LEU A 93 2.88 17.84 -4.76
C LEU A 93 1.44 17.86 -4.23
N LEU A 94 0.49 18.22 -5.10
CA LEU A 94 -0.94 18.14 -4.80
C LEU A 94 -1.49 16.75 -5.09
N ARG A 95 -0.88 15.72 -4.49
CA ARG A 95 -1.27 14.31 -4.63
C ARG A 95 -1.41 13.68 -3.25
N PRO A 96 -2.26 12.64 -3.10
CA PRO A 96 -2.29 11.89 -1.85
C PRO A 96 -0.96 11.19 -1.62
N GLU A 97 -0.46 11.25 -0.38
CA GLU A 97 0.82 10.65 0.02
C GLU A 97 0.61 9.57 1.10
N VAL A 98 1.48 8.58 1.11
CA VAL A 98 1.50 7.51 2.12
C VAL A 98 2.84 7.54 2.84
N CYS A 99 2.82 7.80 4.15
CA CYS A 99 4.02 7.85 4.98
C CYS A 99 4.28 6.48 5.65
N PHE A 100 5.54 6.02 5.61
CA PHE A 100 5.99 4.79 6.26
C PHE A 100 6.73 5.10 7.57
N ILE A 101 6.10 4.85 8.71
CA ILE A 101 6.66 5.13 10.03
C ILE A 101 7.02 3.81 10.73
N GLY A 102 8.19 3.77 11.39
CA GLY A 102 8.62 2.59 12.14
C GLY A 102 10.01 2.71 12.75
N ARG A 103 10.26 1.93 13.81
CA ARG A 103 11.51 1.99 14.62
C ARG A 103 12.79 1.61 13.86
N SER A 104 12.68 0.78 12.82
CA SER A 104 13.84 0.24 12.09
C SER A 104 13.86 0.74 10.65
N ASN A 105 14.96 1.34 10.21
CA ASN A 105 15.15 1.74 8.81
C ASN A 105 15.24 0.52 7.88
N VAL A 106 15.84 -0.57 8.36
CA VAL A 106 15.92 -1.85 7.64
C VAL A 106 14.53 -2.40 7.39
N GLY A 107 13.69 -2.47 8.44
CA GLY A 107 12.33 -2.99 8.31
C GLY A 107 11.46 -2.17 7.35
N LYS A 108 11.51 -0.83 7.46
CA LYS A 108 10.81 0.07 6.54
C LYS A 108 11.26 -0.13 5.09
N SER A 109 12.57 -0.15 4.86
CA SER A 109 13.10 -0.29 3.50
C SER A 109 12.79 -1.65 2.89
N SER A 110 12.83 -2.73 3.69
CA SER A 110 12.42 -4.07 3.25
C SER A 110 10.94 -4.13 2.90
N LEU A 111 10.06 -3.47 3.67
CA LEU A 111 8.63 -3.37 3.35
C LEU A 111 8.40 -2.60 2.04
N ILE A 112 9.06 -1.45 1.85
CA ILE A 112 8.95 -0.66 0.63
C ILE A 112 9.44 -1.48 -0.59
N LYS A 113 10.56 -2.22 -0.46
CA LYS A 113 11.06 -3.14 -1.50
C LYS A 113 10.07 -4.25 -1.83
N ALA A 114 9.41 -4.83 -0.82
CA ALA A 114 8.42 -5.86 -1.03
C ALA A 114 7.18 -5.31 -1.77
N LEU A 115 6.73 -4.10 -1.41
CA LEU A 115 5.62 -3.41 -2.07
C LEU A 115 5.92 -3.11 -3.54
N PHE A 116 7.13 -2.65 -3.84
CA PHE A 116 7.56 -2.33 -5.21
C PHE A 116 8.21 -3.51 -5.94
N SER A 117 7.99 -4.75 -5.49
CA SER A 117 8.51 -5.94 -6.18
C SER A 117 7.98 -6.09 -7.61
N LEU A 118 6.80 -5.52 -7.90
CA LEU A 118 6.19 -5.44 -9.23
C LEU A 118 6.59 -4.17 -10.01
N ALA A 119 7.56 -3.41 -9.49
CA ALA A 119 8.16 -2.23 -10.11
C ALA A 119 9.69 -2.31 -10.00
N PRO A 120 10.33 -3.27 -10.70
CA PRO A 120 11.75 -3.59 -10.53
C PRO A 120 12.70 -2.45 -10.91
N GLU A 121 12.24 -1.49 -11.71
CA GLU A 121 12.94 -0.23 -12.03
C GLU A 121 13.09 0.72 -10.82
N VAL A 122 12.39 0.49 -9.70
CA VAL A 122 12.46 1.35 -8.51
C VAL A 122 13.66 0.98 -7.64
N GLU A 123 14.67 1.85 -7.62
CA GLU A 123 15.77 1.73 -6.65
C GLU A 123 15.31 2.25 -5.27
N VAL A 124 14.95 1.34 -4.37
CA VAL A 124 14.68 1.68 -2.96
C VAL A 124 15.99 1.88 -2.21
N ARG A 125 16.41 3.14 -2.08
CA ARG A 125 17.61 3.53 -1.33
C ARG A 125 17.39 3.45 0.17
N ILE A 126 18.40 2.97 0.89
CA ILE A 126 18.39 2.92 2.35
C ILE A 126 19.26 4.07 2.85
N SER A 127 18.67 5.07 3.51
CA SER A 127 19.49 6.07 4.21
C SER A 127 20.03 5.51 5.51
N LYS A 128 21.33 5.77 5.75
CA LYS A 128 22.01 5.49 7.01
C LYS A 128 21.83 6.62 8.03
N LYS A 129 21.30 7.77 7.62
CA LYS A 129 21.05 8.90 8.53
C LYS A 129 19.68 8.74 9.20
N PRO A 130 19.57 9.03 10.51
CA PRO A 130 18.27 9.17 11.14
C PRO A 130 17.55 10.39 10.55
N PHE A 131 16.24 10.27 10.35
CA PHE A 131 15.33 11.32 9.82
C PHE A 131 15.36 11.61 8.30
N ASP A 132 16.15 10.90 7.50
CA ASP A 132 16.00 10.96 6.04
C ASP A 132 14.70 10.25 5.63
N GLU A 133 13.69 11.03 5.27
CA GLU A 133 12.47 10.53 4.68
C GLU A 133 12.67 10.33 3.17
N ASN A 134 12.55 9.08 2.71
CA ASN A 134 12.57 8.77 1.28
C ASN A 134 11.18 8.98 0.69
N ILE A 135 11.09 9.84 -0.32
CA ILE A 135 9.82 10.19 -0.96
C ILE A 135 9.71 9.42 -2.28
N PHE A 136 8.68 8.58 -2.34
CA PHE A 136 8.29 7.84 -3.54
C PHE A 136 6.98 8.40 -4.04
N VAL A 137 6.84 8.54 -5.34
CA VAL A 137 5.58 8.94 -5.96
C VAL A 137 5.17 7.91 -6.98
N SER A 138 3.90 7.52 -6.91
CA SER A 138 3.18 6.84 -7.97
C SER A 138 2.37 7.87 -8.75
N GLY A 139 2.42 7.81 -10.08
CA GLY A 139 1.85 8.85 -10.93
C GLY A 139 1.35 8.37 -12.27
#